data_AF-A0A959Y6R5-F1
#
_entry.id   AF-A0A959Y6R5-F1
#
_cell.length_a   1.000
_cell.length_b   1.000
_cell.length_c   1.000
_cell.angle_alpha   90.00
_cell.angle_beta   90.00
_cell.angle_gamma   90.00
#
_symmetry.space_group_name_H-M   'P 1'
#
loop_
_entity.id
_entity.type
_entity.pdbx_description
1 polymer ?
#
loop_
_entity_poly.entity_id
_entity_poly.type
_entity_poly.pdbx_seq_one_letter_code
_entity_poly.pdbx_strand_id
1 'polypeptide(L)' 'YGYARSLSNSGQVLVRGQLAPVRGIVNMNCITIDVTGIEGVEKGDEVVLIGTQ' A
#
# COMPACT_ATOMS: atom_id res chain seq x y z
N TYR A 1 13.41 11.63 -0.77
CA TYR A 1 12.10 12.22 -0.46
C TYR A 1 11.07 11.43 -1.24
N GLY A 2 10.10 10.81 -0.57
CA GLY A 2 9.22 9.79 -1.15
C GLY A 2 8.09 9.46 -0.19
N TYR A 3 7.63 8.20 -0.15
CA TYR A 3 6.59 7.78 0.79
C TYR A 3 7.03 8.01 2.24
N ALA A 4 6.22 8.75 3.01
CA ALA A 4 6.65 9.25 4.32
C ALA A 4 6.69 8.13 5.37
N ARG A 5 7.80 8.03 6.11
CA ARG A 5 7.97 7.01 7.16
C ARG A 5 6.95 7.14 8.30
N SER A 6 6.44 8.35 8.52
CA SER A 6 5.35 8.64 9.46
C SER A 6 4.02 7.96 9.10
N LEU A 7 3.86 7.47 7.87
CA LEU A 7 2.67 6.72 7.42
C LEU A 7 2.71 5.24 7.83
N SER A 8 3.67 4.82 8.65
CA SER A 8 3.71 3.48 9.23
C SER A 8 2.45 3.23 10.06
N ASN A 9 1.71 2.16 9.75
CA ASN A 9 0.40 1.81 10.35
C ASN A 9 -0.72 2.86 10.22
N SER A 10 -0.53 3.93 9.45
CA SER A 10 -1.53 5.00 9.29
C SER A 10 -1.81 5.34 7.83
N GLY A 11 -0.91 4.99 6.90
CA GLY A 11 -1.10 5.18 5.47
C GLY A 11 -2.06 4.17 4.84
N GLN A 12 -2.53 4.52 3.65
CA GLN A 12 -3.37 3.67 2.81
C GLN A 12 -2.92 3.82 1.36
N VAL A 13 -3.11 2.77 0.57
CA VAL A 13 -2.78 2.73 -0.85
C VAL A 13 -3.95 2.13 -1.63
N LEU A 14 -3.96 2.29 -2.95
CA LEU A 14 -4.92 1.62 -3.82
C LEU A 14 -4.29 0.38 -4.44
N VAL A 15 -5.04 -0.73 -4.40
CA VAL A 15 -4.73 -1.97 -5.10
C VAL A 15 -6.02 -2.44 -5.77
N ARG A 16 -6.00 -2.58 -7.10
CA ARG A 16 -7.18 -3.00 -7.90
C ARG A 16 -8.44 -2.15 -7.63
N GLY A 17 -8.25 -0.83 -7.47
CA GLY A 17 -9.32 0.13 -7.18
C GLY A 17 -9.84 0.11 -5.75
N GLN A 18 -9.25 -0.70 -4.86
CA GLN A 18 -9.66 -0.84 -3.46
C GLN A 18 -8.59 -0.30 -2.50
N LEU A 19 -9.02 0.27 -1.38
CA LEU A 19 -8.13 0.80 -0.35
C LEU A 19 -7.53 -0.35 0.48
N ALA A 20 -6.20 -0.40 0.52
CA ALA A 20 -5.41 -1.32 1.34
C ALA A 20 -4.61 -0.52 2.40
N PRO A 21 -4.79 -0.79 3.71
CA PRO A 21 -4.04 -0.08 4.74
C PRO A 21 -2.59 -0.56 4.83
N VAL A 22 -1.67 0.36 5.10
CA VAL A 22 -0.28 0.03 5.42
C VAL A 22 -0.22 -0.64 6.79
N ARG A 23 0.43 -1.80 6.87
CA ARG A 23 0.68 -2.53 8.12
C ARG A 23 2.17 -2.70 8.32
N GLY A 24 2.65 -2.35 9.51
CA GLY A 24 4.07 -2.38 9.84
C GLY A 24 4.80 -1.08 9.53
N ILE A 25 6.14 -1.16 9.55
CA ILE A 25 7.02 0.00 9.42
C ILE A 25 7.34 0.23 7.94
N VAL A 26 7.13 1.46 7.47
CA VAL A 26 7.63 1.92 6.17
C VAL A 26 9.16 1.94 6.22
N ASN A 27 9.78 1.17 5.33
CA ASN A 27 11.23 1.16 5.15
C ASN A 27 11.60 1.99 3.91
N MET A 28 12.90 2.19 3.68
CA MET A 28 13.43 2.91 2.52
C MET A 28 13.01 2.27 1.19
N ASN A 29 12.94 0.93 1.15
CA ASN A 29 12.74 0.19 -0.11
C ASN A 29 11.39 -0.53 -0.19
N CYS A 30 10.75 -0.81 0.95
CA CYS A 30 9.55 -1.64 1.01
C CYS A 30 8.53 -1.07 2.00
N ILE A 31 7.26 -1.27 1.67
CA ILE A 31 6.13 -1.13 2.57
C ILE A 31 5.32 -2.42 2.55
N THR A 32 4.67 -2.72 3.68
CA THR A 32 3.76 -3.86 3.76
C THR A 32 2.34 -3.31 3.85
N ILE A 33 1.44 -3.89 3.08
CA ILE A 33 0.03 -3.51 3.01
C ILE A 33 -0.83 -4.73 3.28
N ASP A 34 -1.98 -4.50 3.90
CA ASP A 34 -2.95 -5.56 4.17
C ASP A 34 -3.89 -5.70 2.97
N VAL A 35 -3.80 -6.84 2.30
CA VAL A 35 -4.63 -7.17 1.14
C VAL A 35 -5.64 -8.28 1.46
N THR A 36 -5.81 -8.66 2.74
CA THR A 36 -6.69 -9.78 3.13
C THR A 36 -8.14 -9.58 2.67
N GLY A 37 -8.60 -8.33 2.54
CA GLY A 37 -9.94 -8.00 2.04
C GLY A 37 -10.07 -7.83 0.52
N ILE A 38 -8.99 -7.98 -0.26
CA ILE A 38 -8.98 -7.71 -1.71
C ILE A 38 -8.77 -9.03 -2.45
N GLU A 39 -9.79 -9.46 -3.19
CA GLU A 39 -9.73 -10.72 -3.95
C GLU A 39 -8.86 -10.59 -5.21
N GLY A 40 -8.14 -11.67 -5.53
CA GLY A 40 -7.37 -11.80 -6.77
C GLY A 40 -6.09 -10.95 -6.82
N VAL A 41 -5.55 -10.55 -5.67
CA VAL A 41 -4.24 -9.87 -5.61
C VAL A 41 -3.13 -10.85 -5.97
N GLU A 42 -2.34 -10.49 -6.97
CA GLU A 42 -1.21 -11.28 -7.45
C GLU A 42 0.09 -10.47 -7.48
N LYS A 43 1.23 -11.18 -7.61
CA LYS A 43 2.52 -10.51 -7.76
C LYS A 43 2.56 -9.76 -9.09
N GLY A 44 2.95 -8.48 -9.02
CA GLY A 44 3.00 -7.61 -10.20
C GLY A 44 1.77 -6.73 -10.37
N ASP A 45 0.74 -6.89 -9.53
CA ASP A 45 -0.39 -5.96 -9.50
C ASP A 45 0.07 -4.53 -9.20
N GLU A 46 -0.57 -3.58 -9.86
CA GLU A 46 -0.30 -2.16 -9.68
C GLU A 46 -0.80 -1.68 -8.32
N VAL A 47 0.07 -0.97 -7.61
CA VAL A 47 -0.23 -0.32 -6.34
C VAL A 47 -0.01 1.19 -6.47
N VAL A 48 -1.05 1.98 -6.25
CA VAL A 48 -0.99 3.44 -6.34
C VAL A 48 -0.87 4.03 -4.94
N LEU A 49 0.27 4.68 -4.67
CA LEU A 49 0.59 5.31 -3.38
C LEU A 49 -0.09 6.68 -3.21
N ILE A 50 -0.16 7.46 -4.29
CA ILE A 50 -0.77 8.80 -4.36
C ILE A 50 -1.34 8.96 -5.77
N GLY A 51 -2.64 9.26 -5.88
CA GLY A 51 -3.31 9.45 -7.17
C GLY A 51 -4.61 8.67 -7.28
N THR A 52 -4.97 8.30 -8.49
CA THR A 52 -6.20 7.57 -8.84
C THR A 52 -5.86 6.32 -9.65
N GLN A 53 -6.74 5.33 -9.62
CA GLN A 53 -6.66 4.08 -10.39
C GLN A 53 -7.95 3.88 -11.20
#